data_AF-A0A133Z406-F1
#
_entry.id   AF-A0A133Z406-F1
#
_cell.length_a   1.000
_cell.length_b   1.000
_cell.length_c   1.000
_cell.angle_alpha   90.00
_cell.angle_beta   90.00
_cell.angle_gamma   90.00
#
_symmetry.space_group_name_H-M   'P 1'
#
loop_
_entity.id
_entity.type
_entity.pdbx_description
1 polymer ?
#
loop_
_entity_poly.entity_id
_entity_poly.type
_entity_poly.pdbx_seq_one_letter_code
_entity_poly.pdbx_strand_id
1 'polypeptide(L)'
;MKKQKQKKSDGRCATCPRWDRWHIRIPNFEDQQKLIRLYRKSGAKTKSDFVRARLLGEAFKVITEDPLKNPYLEKLSEIVAMMNKIGVLYNEAVKALNTYHSVATAQRMLEKLETYSQVLIRLQQQAVLLTKSLERKQE
;
A
#
# COMPACT_ATOMS: atom_id res chain seq x y z
N MET A 1 47.74 -27.60 -45.04
CA MET A 1 46.40 -27.01 -45.20
C MET A 1 46.03 -26.25 -43.93
N LYS A 2 45.92 -24.91 -43.98
CA LYS A 2 45.62 -24.06 -42.81
C LYS A 2 44.11 -24.07 -42.53
N LYS A 3 43.71 -24.43 -41.31
CA LYS A 3 42.33 -24.37 -40.81
C LYS A 3 41.77 -22.96 -40.97
N GLN A 4 40.61 -22.82 -41.61
CA GLN A 4 39.86 -21.57 -41.65
C GLN A 4 39.47 -21.17 -40.21
N LYS A 5 39.86 -19.97 -39.80
CA LYS A 5 39.42 -19.38 -38.52
C LYS A 5 37.93 -19.05 -38.66
N GLN A 6 37.09 -19.68 -37.83
CA GLN A 6 35.71 -19.23 -37.62
C GLN A 6 35.74 -17.75 -37.18
N LYS A 7 35.06 -16.88 -37.93
CA LYS A 7 34.82 -15.49 -37.52
C LYS A 7 33.98 -15.53 -36.25
N LYS A 8 34.56 -15.09 -35.12
CA LYS A 8 33.78 -14.77 -33.93
C LYS A 8 32.84 -13.62 -34.30
N SER A 9 31.57 -13.71 -33.95
CA SER A 9 30.66 -12.56 -34.03
C SER A 9 31.23 -11.45 -33.15
N ASP A 10 31.43 -10.26 -33.73
CA ASP A 10 31.71 -9.06 -32.94
C ASP A 10 30.64 -8.96 -31.86
N GLY A 11 31.07 -8.96 -30.59
CA GLY A 11 30.21 -8.94 -29.40
C GLY A 11 29.46 -7.62 -29.20
N ARG A 12 28.83 -7.10 -30.25
CA ARG A 12 27.96 -5.93 -30.21
C ARG A 12 26.53 -6.43 -30.05
N CYS A 13 26.13 -6.50 -28.78
CA CYS A 13 24.77 -6.83 -28.36
C CYS A 13 23.75 -5.90 -29.05
N ALA A 14 22.77 -6.49 -29.71
CA ALA A 14 21.70 -5.81 -30.46
C ALA A 14 20.62 -5.20 -29.54
N THR A 15 21.01 -4.52 -28.46
CA THR A 15 20.11 -4.03 -27.39
C THR A 15 20.53 -2.67 -26.82
N CYS A 16 20.82 -1.66 -27.65
CA CYS A 16 21.40 -0.41 -27.13
C CYS A 16 20.53 0.84 -27.36
N PRO A 17 19.67 1.25 -26.41
CA PRO A 17 19.27 2.64 -26.32
C PRO A 17 20.43 3.44 -25.67
N ARG A 18 21.17 4.18 -26.49
CA ARG A 18 22.07 5.26 -26.06
C ARG A 18 22.13 6.27 -27.18
N TRP A 19 21.82 7.54 -26.94
CA TRP A 19 22.52 8.57 -27.74
C TRP A 19 22.52 10.00 -27.23
N ASP A 20 21.84 10.36 -26.15
CA ASP A 20 22.13 11.67 -25.51
C ASP A 20 22.09 11.57 -23.99
N ARG A 21 23.11 10.89 -23.43
CA ARG A 21 23.20 10.62 -21.98
C ARG A 21 23.79 11.84 -21.27
N TRP A 22 22.97 12.49 -20.47
CA TRP A 22 23.40 13.65 -19.69
C TRP A 22 23.90 13.22 -18.30
N HIS A 23 25.06 13.73 -17.92
CA HIS A 23 25.64 13.55 -16.60
C HIS A 23 25.53 14.85 -15.81
N ILE A 24 24.63 14.88 -14.83
CA ILE A 24 24.44 16.03 -13.94
C ILE A 24 25.15 15.73 -12.61
N ARG A 25 26.07 16.60 -12.21
CA ARG A 25 26.67 16.59 -10.87
C ARG A 25 25.98 17.63 -10.00
N ILE A 26 25.66 17.25 -8.78
CA ILE A 26 25.10 18.14 -7.76
C ILE A 26 26.19 18.29 -6.70
N PRO A 27 27.01 19.36 -6.75
CA PRO A 27 28.17 19.50 -5.89
C PRO A 27 27.77 19.80 -4.43
N ASN A 28 26.64 20.47 -4.21
CA ASN A 28 26.15 20.78 -2.88
C ASN A 28 25.44 19.57 -2.26
N PHE A 29 25.90 19.16 -1.08
CA PHE A 29 25.33 18.05 -0.33
C PHE A 29 23.87 18.29 0.07
N GLU A 30 23.51 19.52 0.44
CA GLU A 30 22.13 19.84 0.83
C GLU A 30 21.16 19.66 -0.34
N ASP A 31 21.57 20.10 -1.52
CA ASP A 31 20.74 20.00 -2.73
C ASP A 31 20.62 18.55 -3.20
N GLN A 32 21.69 17.76 -3.00
CA GLN A 32 21.64 16.32 -3.23
C GLN A 32 20.62 15.65 -2.28
N GLN A 33 20.61 16.01 -1.00
CA GLN A 33 19.62 15.50 -0.05
C GLN A 33 18.19 15.93 -0.41
N LYS A 34 17.98 17.19 -0.78
CA LYS A 34 16.68 17.70 -1.22
C LYS A 34 16.17 16.93 -2.43
N LEU A 35 17.02 16.71 -3.44
CA LEU A 35 16.64 15.96 -4.64
C LEU A 35 16.28 14.50 -4.32
N ILE A 36 17.03 13.84 -3.43
CA ILE A 36 16.72 12.48 -2.98
C ILE A 36 15.37 12.43 -2.25
N ARG A 37 15.08 13.41 -1.39
CA ARG A 37 13.78 13.51 -0.71
C ARG A 37 12.64 13.69 -1.71
N LEU A 38 12.80 14.57 -2.69
CA LEU A 38 11.80 14.80 -3.74
C LEU A 38 11.60 13.56 -4.62
N TYR A 39 12.69 12.85 -4.96
CA TYR A 39 12.63 11.59 -5.67
C TYR A 39 11.81 10.55 -4.89
N ARG A 40 12.09 10.35 -3.60
CA ARG A 40 11.31 9.43 -2.76
C ARG A 40 9.83 9.79 -2.70
N LYS A 41 9.52 11.09 -2.57
CA LYS A 41 8.14 11.61 -2.59
C LYS A 41 7.44 11.44 -3.94
N SER A 42 8.18 11.24 -5.03
CA SER A 42 7.61 11.18 -6.37
C SER A 42 7.06 9.83 -6.79
N GLY A 43 7.48 8.75 -6.12
CA GLY A 43 7.13 7.39 -6.56
C GLY A 43 7.67 7.01 -7.95
N ALA A 44 8.56 7.82 -8.55
CA ALA A 44 9.14 7.53 -9.85
C ALA A 44 9.97 6.24 -9.82
N LYS A 45 9.92 5.46 -10.92
CA LYS A 45 10.62 4.17 -11.03
C LYS A 45 12.14 4.31 -10.92
N THR A 46 12.69 5.37 -11.50
CA THR A 46 14.13 5.66 -11.45
C THR A 46 14.40 7.13 -11.20
N LYS A 47 15.59 7.44 -10.67
CA LYS A 47 16.06 8.83 -10.48
C LYS A 47 16.08 9.61 -11.79
N SER A 48 16.44 8.94 -12.89
CA SER A 48 16.47 9.55 -14.23
C SER A 48 15.08 9.91 -14.72
N ASP A 49 14.08 9.05 -14.50
CA ASP A 49 12.70 9.36 -14.87
C ASP A 49 12.15 10.53 -14.05
N PHE A 50 12.47 10.58 -12.76
CA PHE A 50 12.13 11.71 -11.91
C PHE A 50 12.71 13.03 -12.41
N VAL A 51 14.02 13.06 -12.73
CA VAL A 51 14.66 14.28 -13.25
C VAL A 51 14.11 14.66 -14.62
N ARG A 52 13.87 13.67 -15.50
CA ARG A 52 13.27 13.91 -16.83
C ARG A 52 11.90 14.56 -16.71
N ALA A 53 11.02 14.02 -15.86
CA ALA A 53 9.69 14.57 -15.63
C ALA A 53 9.74 16.03 -15.15
N ARG A 54 10.74 16.40 -14.33
CA ARG A 54 10.92 17.79 -13.88
C ARG A 54 11.44 18.72 -14.96
N LEU A 55 12.42 18.27 -15.74
CA LEU A 55 12.96 19.08 -16.83
C LEU A 55 11.92 19.31 -17.93
N LEU A 56 11.02 18.34 -18.15
CA LEU A 56 9.93 18.44 -19.12
C LEU A 56 8.69 19.16 -18.59
N GLY A 57 8.71 19.63 -17.33
CA GLY A 57 7.60 20.38 -16.74
C GLY A 57 6.34 19.54 -16.49
N GLU A 58 6.46 18.22 -16.35
CA GLU A 58 5.33 17.34 -16.06
C GLU A 58 4.71 17.69 -14.69
N ALA A 59 3.38 17.64 -14.59
CA ALA A 59 2.66 17.96 -13.37
C ALA A 59 3.04 17.00 -12.23
N PHE A 60 3.46 17.57 -11.11
CA PHE A 60 3.95 16.81 -9.96
C PHE A 60 2.96 16.85 -8.79
N LYS A 61 2.35 15.70 -8.48
CA LYS A 61 1.53 15.54 -7.27
C LYS A 61 2.37 14.95 -6.14
N VAL A 62 2.75 15.77 -5.17
CA VAL A 62 3.27 15.26 -3.89
C VAL A 62 2.08 14.77 -3.08
N ILE A 63 2.08 13.50 -2.70
CA ILE A 63 1.22 13.02 -1.62
C ILE A 63 2.11 13.02 -0.38
N THR A 64 1.93 14.01 0.49
CA THR A 64 2.57 14.01 1.81
C THR A 64 1.70 13.20 2.75
N GLU A 65 2.18 12.02 3.12
CA GLU A 65 1.65 11.29 4.26
C GLU A 65 2.12 11.99 5.54
N ASP A 66 1.18 12.29 6.42
CA ASP A 66 1.48 12.85 7.73
C ASP A 66 1.99 11.72 8.63
N PRO A 67 3.28 11.69 9.00
CA PRO A 67 3.87 10.58 9.76
C PRO A 67 3.22 10.43 11.14
N LEU A 68 2.59 11.47 11.68
CA LEU A 68 1.87 11.41 12.94
C LEU A 68 0.56 10.59 12.84
N LYS A 69 -0.01 10.49 11.64
CA LYS A 69 -1.26 9.76 11.37
C LYS A 69 -1.05 8.28 11.01
N ASN A 70 0.17 7.89 10.65
CA ASN A 70 0.52 6.50 10.35
C ASN A 70 0.11 5.49 11.44
N PRO A 71 0.44 5.69 12.73
CA PRO A 71 0.06 4.73 13.78
C PRO A 71 -1.45 4.69 14.05
N TYR A 72 -2.18 5.77 13.74
CA TYR A 72 -3.65 5.77 13.81
C TYR A 72 -4.25 4.96 12.66
N LEU A 73 -3.78 5.17 11.44
CA LEU A 73 -4.27 4.47 10.25
C LEU A 73 -4.01 2.97 10.33
N GLU A 74 -2.85 2.57 10.86
CA GLU A 74 -2.51 1.16 11.09
C GLU A 74 -3.51 0.50 12.05
N LYS A 75 -3.74 1.09 13.23
CA LYS A 75 -4.70 0.58 14.21
C LYS A 75 -6.14 0.57 13.69
N LEU A 76 -6.54 1.60 12.95
CA LEU A 76 -7.87 1.63 12.34
C LEU A 76 -8.02 0.52 11.29
N SER A 77 -6.99 0.29 10.47
CA SER A 77 -6.95 -0.79 9.49
C SER A 77 -7.05 -2.17 10.16
N GLU A 78 -6.38 -2.38 11.29
CA GLU A 78 -6.52 -3.62 12.08
C GLU A 78 -7.95 -3.84 12.56
N ILE A 79 -8.60 -2.80 13.10
CA ILE A 79 -10.00 -2.87 13.55
C ILE A 79 -10.93 -3.20 12.38
N VAL A 80 -10.75 -2.56 11.22
CA VAL A 80 -11.55 -2.87 10.01
C VAL A 80 -11.32 -4.29 9.54
N ALA A 81 -10.08 -4.78 9.55
CA ALA A 81 -9.79 -6.17 9.19
C ALA A 81 -10.46 -7.17 10.14
N MET A 82 -10.49 -6.88 11.45
CA MET A 82 -11.21 -7.69 12.44
C MET A 82 -12.73 -7.65 12.21
N MET A 83 -13.31 -6.47 11.97
CA MET A 83 -14.74 -6.35 11.66
C MET A 83 -15.12 -7.15 10.41
N ASN A 84 -14.31 -7.10 9.36
CA ASN A 84 -14.54 -7.89 8.14
C ASN A 84 -14.54 -9.40 8.42
N LYS A 85 -13.59 -9.90 9.21
CA LYS A 85 -13.55 -11.32 9.61
C LYS A 85 -14.84 -11.74 10.32
N ILE A 86 -15.30 -10.92 11.27
CA ILE A 86 -16.54 -11.22 12.01
C ILE A 86 -17.76 -11.09 11.11
N GLY A 87 -17.78 -10.12 10.19
CA GLY A 87 -18.85 -9.98 9.20
C GLY A 87 -19.01 -11.20 8.30
N VAL A 88 -17.89 -11.85 7.92
CA VAL A 88 -17.93 -13.12 7.17
C VAL A 88 -18.56 -14.22 8.03
N LEU A 89 -18.12 -14.40 9.28
CA LEU A 89 -18.68 -15.40 10.20
C LEU A 89 -20.17 -15.16 10.50
N TYR A 90 -20.55 -13.89 10.62
CA TYR A 90 -21.94 -13.47 10.79
C TYR A 90 -22.79 -13.91 9.58
N ASN A 91 -22.34 -13.62 8.37
CA ASN A 91 -23.02 -14.01 7.13
C ASN A 91 -23.13 -15.53 6.99
N GLU A 92 -22.09 -16.27 7.37
CA GLU A 92 -22.11 -17.74 7.39
C GLU A 92 -23.16 -18.27 8.37
N ALA A 93 -23.25 -17.71 9.59
CA ALA A 93 -24.26 -18.09 10.57
C ALA A 93 -25.69 -17.79 10.09
N VAL A 94 -25.90 -16.65 9.42
CA VAL A 94 -27.20 -16.31 8.80
C VAL A 94 -27.57 -17.30 7.69
N LYS A 95 -26.62 -17.63 6.80
CA LYS A 95 -26.85 -18.62 5.75
C LYS A 95 -27.18 -19.99 6.34
N ALA A 96 -26.43 -20.42 7.35
CA ALA A 96 -26.70 -21.67 8.05
C ALA A 96 -28.12 -21.68 8.66
N LEU A 97 -28.49 -20.60 9.37
CA LEU A 97 -29.84 -20.45 9.93
C LEU A 97 -30.93 -20.57 8.87
N ASN A 98 -30.73 -20.00 7.68
CA ASN A 98 -31.70 -20.10 6.57
C ASN A 98 -31.81 -21.53 6.00
N THR A 99 -30.72 -22.30 6.03
CA THR A 99 -30.69 -23.67 5.48
C THR A 99 -31.18 -24.77 6.42
N TYR A 100 -31.06 -24.59 7.73
CA TYR A 100 -31.43 -25.62 8.71
C TYR A 100 -32.82 -25.39 9.29
N HIS A 101 -33.66 -26.43 9.28
CA HIS A 101 -35.04 -26.37 9.79
C HIS A 101 -35.23 -26.90 11.21
N SER A 102 -34.15 -27.28 11.90
CA SER A 102 -34.24 -27.74 13.29
C SER A 102 -34.22 -26.56 14.26
N VAL A 103 -35.16 -26.58 15.21
CA VAL A 103 -35.30 -25.54 16.25
C VAL A 103 -34.04 -25.43 17.10
N ALA A 104 -33.45 -26.57 17.50
CA ALA A 104 -32.24 -26.59 18.32
C ALA A 104 -31.02 -26.01 17.59
N THR A 105 -30.91 -26.23 16.28
CA THR A 105 -29.84 -25.61 15.47
C THR A 105 -30.07 -24.11 15.28
N ALA A 106 -31.33 -23.70 15.09
CA ALA A 106 -31.67 -22.29 14.93
C ALA A 106 -31.34 -21.47 16.19
N GLN A 107 -31.67 -21.99 17.39
CA GLN A 107 -31.34 -21.35 18.66
C GLN A 107 -29.82 -21.14 18.82
N ARG A 108 -29.00 -22.17 18.57
CA ARG A 108 -27.54 -22.05 18.64
C ARG A 108 -26.97 -21.04 17.64
N MET A 109 -27.55 -20.94 16.44
CA MET A 109 -27.11 -19.95 15.46
C MET A 109 -27.50 -18.52 15.87
N LEU A 110 -28.68 -18.33 16.47
CA LEU A 110 -29.11 -17.03 17.01
C LEU A 110 -28.18 -16.56 18.15
N GLU A 111 -27.81 -17.45 19.08
CA GLU A 111 -26.84 -17.13 20.15
C GLU A 111 -25.48 -16.69 19.58
N LYS A 112 -25.01 -17.35 18.51
CA LYS A 112 -23.78 -16.95 17.81
C LYS A 112 -23.92 -15.58 17.15
N LEU A 113 -25.04 -15.32 16.48
CA LEU A 113 -25.31 -14.02 15.85
C LEU A 113 -25.36 -12.88 16.87
N GLU A 114 -25.95 -13.13 18.04
CA GLU A 114 -25.94 -12.17 19.14
C GLU A 114 -24.50 -11.89 19.60
N THR A 115 -23.71 -12.95 19.81
CA THR A 115 -22.30 -12.84 20.21
C THR A 115 -21.50 -12.03 19.19
N TYR A 116 -21.63 -12.33 17.88
CA TYR A 116 -20.96 -11.59 16.83
C TYR A 116 -21.40 -10.12 16.78
N SER A 117 -22.69 -9.84 16.97
CA SER A 117 -23.22 -8.48 17.03
C SER A 117 -22.60 -7.68 18.17
N GLN A 118 -22.49 -8.29 19.37
CA GLN A 118 -21.84 -7.65 20.52
C GLN A 118 -20.36 -7.34 20.25
N VAL A 119 -19.63 -8.25 19.58
CA VAL A 119 -18.23 -8.01 19.24
C VAL A 119 -18.08 -6.89 18.19
N LEU A 120 -18.95 -6.85 17.17
CA LEU A 120 -18.95 -5.77 16.19
C LEU A 120 -19.18 -4.40 16.84
N ILE A 121 -20.15 -4.31 17.77
CA ILE A 121 -20.41 -3.08 18.54
C ILE A 121 -19.17 -2.66 19.32
N ARG A 122 -18.47 -3.60 19.99
CA ARG A 122 -17.24 -3.30 20.74
C ARG A 122 -16.12 -2.80 19.83
N LEU A 123 -15.91 -3.43 18.67
CA LEU A 123 -14.91 -2.99 17.69
C LEU A 123 -15.23 -1.59 17.15
N GLN A 124 -16.51 -1.31 16.89
CA GLN A 124 -16.95 0.01 16.44
C GLN A 124 -16.73 1.08 17.51
N GLN A 125 -17.01 0.77 18.79
CA GLN A 125 -16.70 1.65 19.91
C GLN A 125 -15.18 1.92 20.03
N GLN A 126 -14.34 0.91 19.83
CA GLN A 126 -12.88 1.08 19.80
C GLN A 126 -12.43 2.02 18.68
N ALA A 127 -13.00 1.88 17.47
CA ALA A 127 -12.70 2.79 16.36
C ALA A 127 -13.11 4.25 16.65
N VAL A 128 -14.26 4.46 17.30
CA VAL A 128 -14.71 5.78 17.74
C VAL A 128 -13.76 6.38 18.79
N LEU A 129 -13.37 5.59 19.79
CA LEU A 129 -12.42 6.03 20.82
C LEU A 129 -11.05 6.37 20.24
N LEU A 130 -10.56 5.56 19.30
CA LEU A 130 -9.32 5.80 18.57
C LEU A 130 -9.38 7.14 17.82
N THR A 131 -10.50 7.44 17.16
CA THR A 131 -10.68 8.69 16.41
C THR A 131 -10.75 9.90 17.33
N LYS A 132 -11.52 9.83 18.41
CA LYS A 132 -11.57 10.89 19.45
C LYS A 132 -10.22 11.15 20.12
N SER A 133 -9.34 10.14 20.19
CA SER A 133 -7.99 10.28 20.76
C SER A 133 -7.03 11.01 19.82
N LEU A 134 -7.27 10.93 18.51
CA LEU A 134 -6.49 11.63 17.49
C LEU A 134 -6.93 13.08 17.37
N GLU A 135 -8.23 13.36 17.41
CA GLU A 135 -8.79 14.73 17.44
C GLU A 135 -8.22 15.52 18.62
N ARG A 136 -8.25 14.93 19.84
CA ARG A 136 -7.67 15.54 21.05
C ARG A 136 -6.17 15.79 21.02
N LYS A 137 -5.42 15.17 20.10
CA LYS A 137 -3.97 15.39 19.94
C LYS A 137 -3.66 16.46 18.89
N GLN A 138 -4.66 16.88 18.12
CA GLN A 138 -4.53 17.92 17.09
C GLN A 138 -4.92 19.30 17.61
N GLU A 139 -5.65 19.37 18.72
CA GLU A 139 -5.81 20.57 19.57
C GLU A 139 -4.56 20.83 20.43
#